data_AF-A0A9Q9HEA9-F1
#
_entry.id   AF-A0A9Q9HEA9-F1
#
_cell.length_a   1.000
_cell.length_b   1.000
_cell.length_c   1.000
_cell.angle_alpha   90.00
_cell.angle_beta   90.00
_cell.angle_gamma   90.00
#
_symmetry.space_group_name_H-M   'P 1'
#
loop_
_entity.id
_entity.type
_entity.pdbx_description
1 polymer ?
#
loop_
_entity_poly.entity_id
_entity_poly.type
_entity_poly.pdbx_seq_one_letter_code
_entity_poly.pdbx_strand_id
1 'polypeptide(L)'
;MSFTETNTSAPRIWGFKPDAERRAAREAGWSRADLAWERLMERALAAAAQGRVRPAVRLFRLADLLARIAFPAADLRRATAPANLAALQFRRGALEEAEGLQARALRIWAGAAEQVEAMQIAPRSRSSLFHLRMEALHRETFHANLKTRVGLIAEEAGETLRNLTSGRAALHRHASRWRGEKPAVFDGTRKVLGACLLLLDA
;
A
#
# COMPACT_ATOMS: atom_id res chain seq x y z
N MET A 1 -30.85 -19.24 33.20
CA MET A 1 -31.44 -18.73 31.93
C MET A 1 -30.30 -18.26 31.05
N SER A 2 -30.23 -18.82 29.85
CA SER A 2 -29.12 -18.75 28.90
C SER A 2 -28.99 -17.35 28.29
N PHE A 3 -27.81 -16.73 28.38
CA PHE A 3 -27.45 -15.61 27.52
C PHE A 3 -26.92 -16.19 26.21
N THR A 4 -27.66 -15.97 25.13
CA THR A 4 -27.27 -16.36 23.77
C THR A 4 -26.08 -15.50 23.36
N GLU A 5 -24.88 -16.08 23.29
CA GLU A 5 -23.73 -15.46 22.65
C GLU A 5 -24.01 -15.32 21.15
N THR A 6 -24.26 -14.09 20.70
CA THR A 6 -24.30 -13.75 19.28
C THR A 6 -22.88 -13.73 18.75
N ASN A 7 -22.45 -14.90 18.29
CA ASN A 7 -21.22 -15.10 17.53
C ASN A 7 -21.25 -14.18 16.30
N THR A 8 -20.63 -13.01 16.40
CA THR A 8 -20.55 -12.02 15.32
C THR A 8 -19.42 -12.41 14.37
N SER A 9 -19.48 -13.62 13.82
CA SER A 9 -18.68 -14.01 12.67
C SER A 9 -19.48 -13.65 11.41
N ALA A 10 -19.44 -12.37 11.03
CA ALA A 10 -19.99 -11.95 9.75
C ALA A 10 -19.31 -12.75 8.62
N PRO A 11 -20.07 -13.52 7.81
CA PRO A 11 -19.48 -14.27 6.71
C PRO A 11 -18.84 -13.29 5.70
N ARG A 12 -17.74 -13.70 5.08
CA ARG A 12 -17.05 -12.94 4.02
C ARG A 12 -17.93 -12.87 2.77
N ILE A 13 -18.82 -11.89 2.71
CA ILE A 13 -19.84 -11.74 1.65
C ILE A 13 -19.21 -11.48 0.26
N TRP A 14 -17.94 -11.08 0.22
CA TRP A 14 -17.18 -10.94 -1.04
C TRP A 14 -15.97 -11.87 -1.05
N GLY A 15 -16.25 -13.18 -1.02
CA GLY A 15 -15.26 -14.23 -1.14
C GLY A 15 -14.75 -14.39 -2.58
N PHE A 16 -13.79 -13.57 -3.01
CA PHE A 16 -12.94 -13.98 -4.11
C PHE A 16 -12.23 -15.26 -3.67
N LYS A 17 -12.53 -16.40 -4.32
CA LYS A 17 -11.67 -17.58 -4.22
C LYS A 17 -10.23 -17.12 -4.54
N PRO A 18 -9.19 -17.60 -3.84
CA PRO A 18 -7.80 -17.16 -4.10
C PRO A 18 -7.40 -17.24 -5.57
N ASP A 19 -8.01 -18.15 -6.33
CA ASP A 19 -7.81 -18.30 -7.77
C ASP A 19 -8.57 -17.26 -8.62
N ALA A 20 -9.74 -16.80 -8.16
CA ALA A 20 -10.49 -15.74 -8.84
C ALA A 20 -9.77 -14.39 -8.73
N GLU A 21 -9.24 -14.05 -7.56
CA GLU A 21 -8.44 -12.83 -7.39
C GLU A 21 -7.19 -12.86 -8.28
N ARG A 22 -6.49 -14.00 -8.33
CA ARG A 22 -5.30 -14.17 -9.19
C ARG A 22 -5.65 -14.08 -10.68
N ARG A 23 -6.78 -14.64 -11.10
CA ARG A 23 -7.25 -14.53 -12.49
C ARG A 23 -7.55 -13.08 -12.85
N ALA A 24 -8.36 -12.40 -12.03
CA ALA A 24 -8.71 -10.99 -12.25
C ALA A 24 -7.47 -10.08 -12.30
N ALA A 25 -6.50 -10.29 -11.39
CA ALA A 25 -5.25 -9.55 -11.41
C ALA A 25 -4.46 -9.80 -12.70
N ARG A 26 -4.33 -11.06 -13.12
CA ARG A 26 -3.61 -11.42 -14.35
C ARG A 26 -4.28 -10.83 -15.59
N GLU A 27 -5.60 -10.88 -15.67
CA GLU A 27 -6.39 -10.27 -16.76
C GLU A 27 -6.18 -8.75 -16.82
N ALA A 28 -5.99 -8.11 -15.66
CA ALA A 28 -5.67 -6.69 -15.55
C ALA A 28 -4.16 -6.39 -15.71
N GLY A 29 -3.35 -7.36 -16.16
CA GLY A 29 -1.91 -7.18 -16.39
C GLY A 29 -1.05 -7.12 -15.13
N TRP A 30 -1.59 -7.46 -13.96
CA TRP A 30 -0.78 -7.65 -12.75
C TRP A 30 -0.05 -8.99 -12.79
N SER A 31 1.24 -8.94 -12.46
CA SER A 31 2.07 -10.11 -12.26
C SER A 31 1.75 -10.79 -10.92
N ARG A 32 2.23 -12.03 -10.79
CA ARG A 32 2.21 -12.75 -9.52
C ARG A 32 3.02 -12.02 -8.43
N ALA A 33 4.05 -11.29 -8.81
CA ALA A 33 4.89 -10.53 -7.88
C ALA A 33 4.14 -9.34 -7.29
N ASP A 34 3.28 -8.66 -8.06
CA ASP A 34 2.46 -7.55 -7.56
C ASP A 34 1.57 -8.03 -6.38
N LEU A 35 0.85 -9.14 -6.57
CA LEU A 35 0.00 -9.73 -5.53
C LEU A 35 0.80 -10.29 -4.35
N ALA A 36 1.91 -10.96 -4.62
CA ALA A 36 2.74 -11.54 -3.57
C ALA A 36 3.36 -10.45 -2.69
N TRP A 37 3.84 -9.37 -3.29
CA TRP A 37 4.36 -8.21 -2.57
C TRP A 37 3.30 -7.58 -1.67
N GLU A 38 2.10 -7.28 -2.22
CA GLU A 38 1.02 -6.67 -1.44
C GLU A 38 0.64 -7.54 -0.24
N ARG A 39 0.47 -8.85 -0.44
CA ARG A 39 0.15 -9.80 0.63
C ARG A 39 1.25 -9.93 1.67
N LEU A 40 2.52 -9.89 1.27
CA LEU A 40 3.65 -9.91 2.22
C LEU A 40 3.63 -8.66 3.09
N MET A 41 3.41 -7.49 2.49
CA MET A 41 3.32 -6.21 3.19
C MET A 41 2.13 -6.18 4.16
N GLU A 42 0.93 -6.58 3.74
CA GLU A 42 -0.25 -6.67 4.61
C GLU A 42 -0.01 -7.62 5.81
N ARG A 43 0.60 -8.78 5.56
CA ARG A 43 0.95 -9.73 6.63
C ARG A 43 2.02 -9.18 7.57
N ALA A 44 2.99 -8.44 7.06
CA ALA A 44 4.04 -7.81 7.84
C ALA A 44 3.47 -6.74 8.78
N LEU A 45 2.58 -5.88 8.26
CA LEU A 45 1.87 -4.88 9.04
C LEU A 45 0.98 -5.52 10.11
N ALA A 46 0.22 -6.56 9.76
CA ALA A 46 -0.59 -7.30 10.72
C ALA A 46 0.27 -7.96 11.83
N ALA A 47 1.45 -8.47 11.51
CA ALA A 47 2.37 -9.00 12.50
C ALA A 47 2.92 -7.90 13.42
N ALA A 48 3.29 -6.75 12.87
CA ALA A 48 3.78 -5.62 13.64
C ALA A 48 2.71 -5.05 14.58
N ALA A 49 1.47 -4.89 14.11
CA ALA A 49 0.33 -4.43 14.90
C ALA A 49 0.01 -5.37 16.09
N GLN A 50 0.35 -6.65 15.97
CA GLN A 50 0.22 -7.64 17.06
C GLN A 50 1.46 -7.70 17.97
N GLY A 51 2.40 -6.76 17.86
CA GLY A 51 3.66 -6.76 18.61
C GLY A 51 4.66 -7.84 18.17
N ARG A 52 4.37 -8.61 17.11
CA ARG A 52 5.24 -9.68 16.61
C ARG A 52 6.33 -9.12 15.69
N VAL A 53 7.27 -8.37 16.28
CA VAL A 53 8.34 -7.64 15.57
C VAL A 53 9.22 -8.56 14.73
N ARG A 54 9.70 -9.68 15.28
CA ARG A 54 10.59 -10.62 14.55
C ARG A 54 9.94 -11.17 13.27
N PRO A 55 8.70 -11.72 13.31
CA PRO A 55 7.97 -12.08 12.10
C PRO A 55 7.76 -10.93 11.12
N ALA A 56 7.42 -9.72 11.61
CA ALA A 56 7.22 -8.56 10.75
C ALA A 56 8.49 -8.19 9.97
N VAL A 57 9.63 -8.11 10.65
CA VAL A 57 10.94 -7.84 10.01
C VAL A 57 11.27 -8.88 8.93
N ARG A 58 11.03 -10.16 9.19
CA ARG A 58 11.25 -11.22 8.19
C ARG A 58 10.38 -11.02 6.95
N LEU A 59 9.10 -10.71 7.14
CA LEU A 59 8.16 -10.48 6.03
C LEU A 59 8.52 -9.22 5.23
N PHE A 60 8.90 -8.12 5.88
CA PHE A 60 9.38 -6.93 5.20
C PHE A 60 10.65 -7.18 4.40
N ARG A 61 11.62 -7.93 4.93
CA ARG A 61 12.84 -8.32 4.18
C ARG A 61 12.51 -9.16 2.95
N LEU A 62 11.56 -10.09 3.05
CA LEU A 62 11.09 -10.87 1.91
C LEU A 62 10.38 -9.99 0.86
N ALA A 63 9.53 -9.06 1.30
CA ALA A 63 8.87 -8.11 0.40
C ALA A 63 9.89 -7.20 -0.31
N ASP A 64 10.91 -6.73 0.41
CA ASP A 64 12.00 -5.92 -0.16
C ASP A 64 12.82 -6.70 -1.19
N LEU A 65 13.17 -7.96 -0.90
CA LEU A 65 13.85 -8.83 -1.86
C LEU A 65 13.00 -9.06 -3.11
N LEU A 66 11.72 -9.39 -2.95
CA LEU A 66 10.80 -9.58 -4.06
C LEU A 66 10.70 -8.30 -4.91
N ALA A 67 10.55 -7.14 -4.27
CA ALA A 67 10.44 -5.86 -4.97
C ALA A 67 11.70 -5.54 -5.79
N ARG A 68 12.90 -5.82 -5.25
CA ARG A 68 14.16 -5.62 -5.99
C ARG A 68 14.30 -6.51 -7.22
N ILE A 69 13.79 -7.74 -7.15
CA ILE A 69 13.88 -8.72 -8.25
C ILE A 69 12.81 -8.44 -9.31
N ALA A 70 11.60 -8.11 -8.89
CA ALA A 70 10.44 -8.10 -9.78
C ALA A 70 10.06 -6.72 -10.32
N PHE A 71 10.47 -5.62 -9.66
CA PHE A 71 10.03 -4.27 -10.03
C PHE A 71 11.18 -3.38 -10.51
N PRO A 72 10.91 -2.47 -11.47
CA PRO A 72 11.88 -1.47 -11.92
C PRO A 72 12.48 -0.68 -10.76
N ALA A 73 13.72 -0.21 -10.91
CA ALA A 73 14.44 0.49 -9.84
C ALA A 73 13.71 1.71 -9.27
N ALA A 74 12.94 2.39 -10.11
CA ALA A 74 12.16 3.56 -9.73
C ALA A 74 10.82 3.22 -9.05
N ASP A 75 10.28 1.99 -9.16
CA ASP A 75 8.94 1.65 -8.67
C ASP A 75 8.80 1.96 -7.16
N LEU A 76 7.79 2.75 -6.78
CA LEU A 76 7.59 3.22 -5.40
C LEU A 76 7.48 2.08 -4.39
N ARG A 77 7.00 0.90 -4.80
CA ARG A 77 6.88 -0.27 -3.92
C ARG A 77 8.22 -0.79 -3.41
N ARG A 78 9.33 -0.41 -4.06
CA ARG A 78 10.69 -0.67 -3.59
C ARG A 78 11.10 0.21 -2.42
N ALA A 79 10.39 1.30 -2.13
CA ALA A 79 10.64 2.16 -0.97
C ALA A 79 9.91 1.68 0.30
N THR A 80 8.75 1.05 0.15
CA THR A 80 7.82 0.79 1.26
C THR A 80 8.38 -0.18 2.31
N ALA A 81 8.97 -1.31 1.88
CA ALA A 81 9.55 -2.26 2.83
C ALA A 81 10.80 -1.70 3.56
N PRO A 82 11.75 -1.02 2.88
CA PRO A 82 12.82 -0.29 3.55
C PRO A 82 12.34 0.76 4.56
N ALA A 83 11.30 1.54 4.23
CA ALA A 83 10.73 2.53 5.14
C ALA A 83 10.20 1.87 6.43
N ASN A 84 9.46 0.76 6.30
CA ASN A 84 8.98 0.01 7.47
C ASN A 84 10.11 -0.60 8.30
N LEU A 85 11.16 -1.12 7.64
CA LEU A 85 12.34 -1.62 8.33
C LEU A 85 13.06 -0.49 9.07
N ALA A 86 13.21 0.70 8.46
CA ALA A 86 13.80 1.87 9.11
C ALA A 86 13.07 2.21 10.40
N ALA A 87 11.74 2.33 10.37
CA ALA A 87 10.93 2.58 11.56
C ALA A 87 11.14 1.53 12.67
N LEU A 88 11.17 0.25 12.31
CA LEU A 88 11.40 -0.83 13.28
C LEU A 88 12.81 -0.84 13.86
N GLN A 89 13.83 -0.51 13.06
CA GLN A 89 15.22 -0.46 13.54
C GLN A 89 15.45 0.78 14.41
N PHE A 90 14.85 1.91 14.06
CA PHE A 90 14.88 3.12 14.89
C PHE A 90 14.26 2.86 16.27
N ARG A 91 13.08 2.22 16.34
CA ARG A 91 12.44 1.80 17.60
C ARG A 91 13.30 0.85 18.45
N ARG A 92 14.29 0.18 17.85
CA ARG A 92 15.24 -0.71 18.54
C ARG A 92 16.57 -0.02 18.90
N GLY A 93 16.74 1.26 18.58
CA GLY A 93 17.97 2.02 18.83
C GLY A 93 19.07 1.81 17.78
N ALA A 94 18.81 1.09 16.70
CA ALA A 94 19.77 0.86 15.62
C ALA A 94 19.74 2.02 14.60
N LEU A 95 20.25 3.19 15.03
CA LEU A 95 20.11 4.46 14.29
C LEU A 95 20.75 4.41 12.89
N GLU A 96 22.01 3.97 12.80
CA GLU A 96 22.73 3.95 11.52
C GLU A 96 22.05 3.05 10.46
N GLU A 97 21.58 1.85 10.88
CA GLU A 97 20.83 0.96 9.99
C GLU A 97 19.50 1.61 9.56
N ALA A 98 18.81 2.27 10.50
CA ALA A 98 17.55 2.93 10.23
C ALA A 98 17.71 4.10 9.24
N GLU A 99 18.73 4.93 9.41
CA GLU A 99 19.01 6.07 8.52
C GLU A 99 19.40 5.61 7.12
N GLY A 100 20.21 4.55 6.99
CA GLY A 100 20.55 3.97 5.70
C GLY A 100 19.32 3.44 4.95
N LEU A 101 18.40 2.78 5.67
CA LEU A 101 17.13 2.30 5.12
C LEU A 101 16.20 3.47 4.73
N GLN A 102 16.10 4.50 5.57
CA GLN A 102 15.33 5.71 5.28
C GLN A 102 15.87 6.42 4.03
N ALA A 103 17.18 6.64 3.93
CA ALA A 103 17.81 7.29 2.78
C ALA A 103 17.54 6.51 1.49
N ARG A 104 17.58 5.16 1.55
CA ARG A 104 17.21 4.31 0.41
C ARG A 104 15.75 4.49 0.01
N ALA A 105 14.83 4.51 0.96
CA ALA A 105 13.42 4.73 0.68
C ALA A 105 13.17 6.11 0.04
N LEU A 106 13.77 7.17 0.60
CA LEU A 106 13.64 8.54 0.10
C LEU A 106 14.19 8.73 -1.31
N ARG A 107 15.30 8.06 -1.66
CA ARG A 107 15.86 8.12 -3.02
C ARG A 107 14.86 7.64 -4.08
N ILE A 108 14.12 6.59 -3.77
CA ILE A 108 13.07 6.05 -4.66
C ILE A 108 11.84 6.97 -4.61
N TRP A 109 11.47 7.44 -3.42
CA TRP A 109 10.32 8.32 -3.21
C TRP A 109 10.44 9.69 -3.88
N ALA A 110 11.65 10.12 -4.24
CA ALA A 110 11.87 11.32 -5.05
C ALA A 110 11.11 11.28 -6.38
N GLY A 111 10.87 10.09 -6.94
CA GLY A 111 10.10 9.89 -8.18
C GLY A 111 8.59 9.68 -7.97
N ALA A 112 8.04 10.08 -6.82
CA ALA A 112 6.64 9.80 -6.49
C ALA A 112 5.66 10.60 -7.35
N ALA A 113 5.93 11.89 -7.58
CA ALA A 113 5.07 12.75 -8.39
C ALA A 113 4.95 12.21 -9.83
N GLU A 114 6.06 11.82 -10.44
CA GLU A 114 6.05 11.25 -11.80
C GLU A 114 5.29 9.93 -11.86
N GLN A 115 5.39 9.08 -10.83
CA GLN A 115 4.62 7.83 -10.78
C GLN A 115 3.13 8.02 -10.54
N VAL A 116 2.73 9.01 -9.74
CA VAL A 116 1.32 9.40 -9.60
C VAL A 116 0.77 9.88 -10.94
N GLU A 117 1.54 10.68 -11.68
CA GLU A 117 1.12 11.17 -12.99
C GLU A 117 1.09 10.09 -14.07
N ALA A 118 2.04 9.15 -14.05
CA ALA A 118 2.12 8.06 -15.02
C ALA A 118 1.19 6.87 -14.71
N MET A 119 0.50 6.86 -13.56
CA MET A 119 -0.30 5.71 -13.16
C MET A 119 -1.45 5.47 -14.14
N GLN A 120 -1.59 4.20 -14.56
CA GLN A 120 -2.70 3.78 -15.39
C GLN A 120 -3.96 3.58 -14.53
N ILE A 121 -5.04 4.26 -14.90
CA ILE A 121 -6.33 4.20 -14.20
C ILE A 121 -7.27 3.36 -15.05
N ALA A 122 -7.66 2.20 -14.54
CA ALA A 122 -8.59 1.33 -15.24
C ALA A 122 -10.05 1.81 -15.03
N PRO A 123 -10.97 1.53 -15.98
CA PRO A 123 -12.39 1.82 -15.81
C PRO A 123 -12.95 1.18 -14.53
N ARG A 124 -13.80 1.90 -13.82
CA ARG A 124 -14.36 1.46 -12.53
C ARG A 124 -15.85 1.19 -12.62
N SER A 125 -16.31 0.16 -11.92
CA SER A 125 -17.74 -0.09 -11.74
C SER A 125 -18.37 1.05 -10.92
N ARG A 126 -19.51 1.58 -11.40
CA ARG A 126 -20.28 2.63 -10.72
C ARG A 126 -21.71 2.16 -10.46
N SER A 127 -22.31 2.70 -9.41
CA SER A 127 -23.65 2.34 -8.94
C SER A 127 -24.78 2.69 -9.91
N SER A 128 -24.55 3.55 -10.91
CA SER A 128 -25.53 3.81 -11.96
C SER A 128 -24.91 4.03 -13.33
N LEU A 129 -25.69 3.72 -14.37
CA LEU A 129 -25.32 3.94 -15.77
C LEU A 129 -25.09 5.44 -16.07
N PHE A 130 -25.82 6.32 -15.39
CA PHE A 130 -25.59 7.77 -15.44
C PHE A 130 -24.13 8.13 -15.07
N HIS A 131 -23.61 7.61 -13.94
CA HIS A 131 -22.23 7.88 -13.53
C HIS A 131 -21.21 7.27 -14.50
N LEU A 132 -21.49 6.10 -15.08
CA LEU A 132 -20.64 5.52 -16.12
C LEU A 132 -20.56 6.43 -17.35
N ARG A 133 -21.69 7.01 -17.78
CA ARG A 133 -21.72 7.96 -18.91
C ARG A 133 -20.98 9.25 -18.58
N MET A 134 -21.19 9.80 -17.39
CA MET A 134 -20.49 11.02 -16.95
C MET A 134 -18.96 10.82 -16.87
N GLU A 135 -18.52 9.68 -16.36
CA GLU A 135 -17.09 9.34 -16.31
C GLU A 135 -16.51 9.12 -17.72
N ALA A 136 -17.26 8.50 -18.63
CA ALA A 136 -16.84 8.37 -20.01
C ALA A 136 -16.73 9.72 -20.73
N LEU A 137 -17.69 10.62 -20.49
CA LEU A 137 -17.74 11.96 -21.09
C LEU A 137 -16.66 12.89 -20.54
N HIS A 138 -16.34 12.80 -19.25
CA HIS A 138 -15.39 13.69 -18.56
C HIS A 138 -14.16 12.95 -18.02
N ARG A 139 -13.70 11.93 -18.76
CA ARG A 139 -12.66 10.98 -18.30
C ARG A 139 -11.40 11.69 -17.77
N GLU A 140 -10.94 12.72 -18.47
CA GLU A 140 -9.76 13.48 -18.09
C GLU A 140 -9.92 14.16 -16.73
N THR A 141 -11.07 14.80 -16.48
CA THR A 141 -11.37 15.43 -15.18
C THR A 141 -11.44 14.40 -14.05
N PHE A 142 -12.07 13.25 -14.28
CA PHE A 142 -12.09 12.17 -13.29
C PHE A 142 -10.69 11.63 -12.99
N HIS A 143 -9.87 11.46 -14.02
CA HIS A 143 -8.49 11.00 -13.87
C HIS A 143 -7.63 12.04 -13.15
N ALA A 144 -7.75 13.32 -13.50
CA ALA A 144 -7.05 14.42 -12.85
C ALA A 144 -7.41 14.51 -11.36
N ASN A 145 -8.71 14.50 -11.02
CA ASN A 145 -9.16 14.54 -9.64
C ASN A 145 -8.63 13.34 -8.81
N LEU A 146 -8.59 12.15 -9.43
CA LEU A 146 -8.03 10.99 -8.77
C LEU A 146 -6.52 11.13 -8.55
N LYS A 147 -5.78 11.60 -9.55
CA LYS A 147 -4.34 11.86 -9.43
C LYS A 147 -4.04 12.89 -8.34
N THR A 148 -4.80 13.98 -8.27
CA THR A 148 -4.69 14.97 -7.19
C THR A 148 -4.86 14.31 -5.83
N ARG A 149 -5.90 13.49 -5.64
CA ARG A 149 -6.13 12.79 -4.37
C ARG A 149 -4.99 11.82 -4.02
N VAL A 150 -4.52 11.04 -4.99
CA VAL A 150 -3.42 10.09 -4.78
C VAL A 150 -2.10 10.83 -4.54
N GLY A 151 -1.90 11.97 -5.18
CA GLY A 151 -0.76 12.87 -4.96
C GLY A 151 -0.68 13.36 -3.52
N LEU A 152 -1.80 13.83 -2.96
CA LEU A 152 -1.86 14.22 -1.53
C LEU A 152 -1.48 13.06 -0.60
N ILE A 153 -1.96 11.84 -0.88
CA ILE A 153 -1.58 10.64 -0.10
C ILE A 153 -0.09 10.32 -0.26
N ALA A 154 0.48 10.52 -1.45
CA ALA A 154 1.90 10.32 -1.70
C ALA A 154 2.78 11.37 -1.00
N GLU A 155 2.29 12.60 -0.86
CA GLU A 155 2.92 13.67 -0.07
C GLU A 155 2.94 13.32 1.41
N GLU A 156 1.81 12.90 1.98
CA GLU A 156 1.70 12.43 3.38
C GLU A 156 2.66 11.27 3.67
N ALA A 157 2.75 10.31 2.75
CA ALA A 157 3.72 9.21 2.85
C ALA A 157 5.16 9.73 2.76
N GLY A 158 5.45 10.69 1.87
CA GLY A 158 6.76 11.33 1.77
C GLY A 158 7.17 12.07 3.06
N GLU A 159 6.24 12.78 3.69
CA GLU A 159 6.46 13.40 5.01
C GLU A 159 6.77 12.36 6.08
N THR A 160 6.06 11.24 6.06
CA THR A 160 6.29 10.13 7.00
C THR A 160 7.68 9.57 6.79
N LEU A 161 8.08 9.32 5.54
CA LEU A 161 9.41 8.82 5.19
C LEU A 161 10.54 9.74 5.66
N ARG A 162 10.36 11.07 5.56
CA ARG A 162 11.34 12.06 6.04
C ARG A 162 11.50 12.05 7.57
N ASN A 163 10.51 11.58 8.30
CA ASN A 163 10.47 11.63 9.76
C ASN A 163 10.72 10.27 10.44
N LEU A 164 11.04 9.19 9.71
CA LEU A 164 11.15 7.85 10.31
C LEU A 164 12.21 7.75 11.41
N THR A 165 13.33 8.47 11.28
CA THR A 165 14.42 8.50 12.27
C THR A 165 14.53 9.81 13.06
N SER A 166 13.53 10.70 12.96
CA SER A 166 13.60 12.01 13.63
C SER A 166 13.15 12.01 15.09
N GLY A 167 12.60 10.89 15.58
CA GLY A 167 12.01 10.79 16.91
C GLY A 167 10.67 11.54 17.07
N ARG A 168 10.19 12.19 16.00
CA ARG A 168 8.87 12.84 15.98
C ARG A 168 7.77 11.79 15.88
N ALA A 169 6.63 12.07 16.52
CA ALA A 169 5.44 11.24 16.36
C ALA A 169 5.05 11.17 14.88
N ALA A 170 4.62 9.98 14.41
CA ALA A 170 4.18 9.87 13.04
C ALA A 170 2.90 10.69 12.82
N LEU A 171 2.93 11.50 11.78
CA LEU A 171 1.91 12.52 11.50
C LEU A 171 0.62 11.91 10.94
N HIS A 172 0.75 10.77 10.26
CA HIS A 172 -0.28 10.21 9.41
C HIS A 172 -0.54 8.74 9.75
N ARG A 173 -1.80 8.33 9.67
CA ARG A 173 -2.19 6.91 9.73
C ARG A 173 -2.19 6.36 8.30
N HIS A 174 -1.45 5.29 8.04
CA HIS A 174 -1.28 4.68 6.72
C HIS A 174 -1.91 3.30 6.67
N ALA A 175 -1.36 2.33 7.41
CA ALA A 175 -1.82 0.95 7.41
C ALA A 175 -3.29 0.82 7.79
N SER A 176 -3.75 1.63 8.75
CA SER A 176 -5.16 1.68 9.14
C SER A 176 -6.08 2.17 8.00
N ARG A 177 -5.62 3.10 7.16
CA ARG A 177 -6.40 3.61 6.01
C ARG A 177 -6.43 2.65 4.84
N TRP A 178 -5.39 1.83 4.66
CA TRP A 178 -5.25 0.91 3.53
C TRP A 178 -6.51 0.06 3.29
N ARG A 179 -7.14 -0.47 4.34
CA ARG A 179 -8.34 -1.31 4.16
C ARG A 179 -9.53 -0.58 3.52
N GLY A 180 -9.69 0.72 3.80
CA GLY A 180 -10.74 1.55 3.22
C GLY A 180 -10.37 2.14 1.87
N GLU A 181 -9.08 2.39 1.65
CA GLU A 181 -8.56 3.03 0.45
C GLU A 181 -8.14 2.05 -0.66
N LYS A 182 -7.97 0.76 -0.33
CA LYS A 182 -7.55 -0.29 -1.26
C LYS A 182 -8.55 -0.42 -2.41
N PRO A 183 -8.14 -0.10 -3.65
CA PRO A 183 -9.02 -0.27 -4.80
C PRO A 183 -9.37 -1.75 -5.03
N ALA A 184 -10.63 -2.02 -5.33
CA ALA A 184 -11.08 -3.35 -5.74
C ALA A 184 -10.52 -3.76 -7.11
N VAL A 185 -10.20 -2.77 -7.96
CA VAL A 185 -9.62 -2.95 -9.29
C VAL A 185 -8.10 -3.10 -9.20
N PHE A 186 -7.54 -3.94 -10.07
CA PHE A 186 -6.10 -4.13 -10.22
C PHE A 186 -5.54 -3.17 -11.27
N ASP A 187 -5.14 -1.97 -10.88
CA ASP A 187 -4.61 -0.93 -11.78
C ASP A 187 -3.36 -0.25 -11.19
N GLY A 188 -2.89 0.81 -11.85
CA GLY A 188 -1.76 1.61 -11.38
C GLY A 188 -2.08 2.33 -10.06
N THR A 189 -3.33 2.77 -9.86
CA THR A 189 -3.75 3.42 -8.60
C THR A 189 -3.55 2.51 -7.40
N ARG A 190 -3.93 1.23 -7.47
CA ARG A 190 -3.70 0.28 -6.36
C ARG A 190 -2.21 0.05 -6.09
N LYS A 191 -1.34 0.08 -7.11
CA LYS A 191 0.11 -0.03 -6.93
C LYS A 191 0.67 1.18 -6.17
N VAL A 192 0.31 2.39 -6.58
CA VAL A 192 0.76 3.63 -5.95
C VAL A 192 0.21 3.75 -4.52
N LEU A 193 -1.10 3.53 -4.32
CA LEU A 193 -1.71 3.55 -2.99
C LEU A 193 -1.12 2.47 -2.08
N GLY A 194 -0.83 1.28 -2.61
CA GLY A 194 -0.12 0.24 -1.85
C GLY A 194 1.26 0.73 -1.40
N ALA A 195 2.00 1.41 -2.27
CA ALA A 195 3.30 1.97 -1.91
C ALA A 195 3.22 3.05 -0.81
N CYS A 196 2.15 3.86 -0.83
CA CYS A 196 1.92 4.95 0.13
C CYS A 196 1.38 4.46 1.48
N LEU A 197 0.40 3.55 1.45
CA LEU A 197 -0.40 3.22 2.63
C LEU A 197 0.03 1.93 3.33
N LEU A 198 0.85 1.08 2.71
CA LEU A 198 1.42 -0.10 3.37
C LEU A 198 2.64 0.25 4.25
N LEU A 199 2.52 1.37 4.98
CA LEU A 199 3.49 1.85 5.97
C LEU A 199 2.95 1.64 7.38
N LEU A 200 3.83 1.36 8.34
CA LEU A 200 3.48 1.24 9.75
C LEU A 200 2.80 2.52 10.24
N ASP A 201 1.74 2.33 11.02
CA ASP A 201 1.17 3.43 11.79
C ASP A 201 2.13 3.81 12.95
N ALA A 202 2.01 5.07 13.38
CA ALA A 202 2.72 5.64 14.53
C ALA A 202 2.61 4.75 15.78
#